data_AF-A0A5B8MJB6-F1
#
_entry.id   AF-A0A5B8MJB6-F1
#
_cell.length_a   1.000
_cell.length_b   1.000
_cell.length_c   1.000
_cell.angle_alpha   90.00
_cell.angle_beta   90.00
_cell.angle_gamma   90.00
#
_symmetry.space_group_name_H-M   'P 1'
#
loop_
_entity.id
_entity.type
_entity.pdbx_description
1 polymer ?
#
loop_
_entity_poly.entity_id
_entity_poly.type
_entity_poly.pdbx_seq_one_letter_code
_entity_poly.pdbx_strand_id
1 'polypeptide(L)'
;MNLFYLDEDEEQCAKAHCNKHVPKMVVETAQLLCNVHHRMEEPLESIPYKYTRSAGPSLAPMRWLMTSLDNYRWACRMGLHLSEEYTNRFGGKTHKTQAVLEWLKVNEPRGLQDIGITTPLCAMPEEYKIENDPIASYRQYYVYDKHRFAAWPEGMTPRWFSKGVEELKRKGLYNNVEIAYPTKNQKQRIVAKRVKRRNLNTEEKPRGVLKRGAEAVRTTPTRASGKRIKPL
;
A
#
# COMPACT_ATOMS: atom_id res chain seq x y z
N MET A 1 12.66 -2.85 -4.41
CA MET A 1 13.05 -2.78 -2.99
C MET A 1 11.99 -2.05 -2.21
N ASN A 2 11.81 -2.38 -0.94
CA ASN A 2 10.89 -1.69 -0.02
C ASN A 2 11.58 -1.46 1.33
N LEU A 3 10.94 -0.67 2.19
CA LEU A 3 11.22 -0.57 3.62
C LEU A 3 9.86 -0.52 4.31
N PHE A 4 9.37 -1.65 4.80
CA PHE A 4 8.01 -1.72 5.35
C PHE A 4 7.98 -1.08 6.74
N TYR A 5 7.29 0.05 6.86
CA TYR A 5 7.10 0.77 8.13
C TYR A 5 5.78 0.31 8.78
N LEU A 6 5.84 -0.81 9.51
CA LEU A 6 4.66 -1.49 10.08
C LEU A 6 4.31 -1.07 11.50
N ASP A 7 5.24 -0.39 12.17
CA ASP A 7 5.12 0.16 13.51
C ASP A 7 6.13 1.32 13.67
N GLU A 8 5.91 2.19 14.66
CA GLU A 8 6.82 3.29 14.97
C GLU A 8 8.06 2.78 15.71
N ASP A 9 7.84 1.83 16.63
CA ASP A 9 8.90 1.13 17.35
C ASP A 9 9.60 0.13 16.42
N GLU A 10 10.93 0.22 16.33
CA GLU A 10 11.72 -0.55 15.37
C GLU A 10 11.66 -2.06 15.63
N GLU A 11 11.62 -2.48 16.89
CA GLU A 11 11.55 -3.88 17.30
C GLU A 11 10.17 -4.46 16.96
N GLN A 12 9.10 -3.73 17.29
CA GLN A 12 7.74 -4.11 16.95
C GLN A 12 7.51 -4.13 15.44
N CYS A 13 8.11 -3.19 14.72
CA CYS A 13 8.08 -3.15 13.26
C CYS A 13 8.75 -4.39 12.66
N ALA A 14 9.93 -4.78 13.16
CA ALA A 14 10.62 -6.00 12.74
C ALA A 14 9.80 -7.26 13.06
N LYS A 15 9.27 -7.39 14.28
CA LYS A 15 8.39 -8.51 14.69
C LYS A 15 7.14 -8.63 13.80
N ALA A 16 6.59 -7.51 13.35
CA ALA A 16 5.41 -7.50 12.47
C ALA A 16 5.68 -8.05 11.06
N HIS A 17 6.93 -8.15 10.61
CA HIS A 17 7.25 -8.73 9.30
C HIS A 17 6.91 -10.22 9.24
N CYS A 18 6.33 -10.66 8.13
CA CYS A 18 6.06 -12.09 7.91
C CYS A 18 7.36 -12.84 7.58
N ASN A 19 7.36 -14.17 7.79
CA ASN A 19 8.54 -15.02 7.64
C ASN A 19 9.21 -14.88 6.28
N LYS A 20 8.44 -14.72 5.20
CA LYS A 20 9.00 -14.56 3.86
C LYS A 20 9.75 -13.23 3.68
N HIS A 21 9.36 -12.20 4.42
CA HIS A 21 9.96 -10.88 4.31
C HIS A 21 11.17 -10.72 5.23
N VAL A 22 11.20 -11.29 6.43
CA VAL A 22 12.32 -11.13 7.38
C VAL A 22 13.72 -11.27 6.73
N PRO A 23 14.12 -12.41 6.14
CA PRO A 23 15.46 -12.55 5.54
C PRO A 23 15.69 -11.58 4.38
N LYS A 24 14.66 -11.34 3.56
CA LYS A 24 14.73 -10.43 2.42
C LYS A 24 14.96 -8.99 2.85
N MET A 25 14.28 -8.56 3.90
CA MET A 25 14.30 -7.18 4.37
C MET A 25 15.60 -6.82 5.07
N VAL A 26 16.32 -7.79 5.67
CA VAL A 26 17.69 -7.55 6.15
C VAL A 26 18.60 -7.11 4.98
N VAL A 27 18.56 -7.82 3.85
CA VAL A 27 19.37 -7.50 2.66
C VAL A 27 18.94 -6.18 2.02
N GLU A 28 17.63 -6.00 1.78
CA GLU A 28 17.14 -4.78 1.13
C GLU A 28 17.40 -3.53 1.98
N THR A 29 17.28 -3.62 3.31
CA THR A 29 17.57 -2.50 4.21
C THR A 29 19.04 -2.11 4.15
N ALA A 30 19.97 -3.08 4.23
CA ALA A 30 21.40 -2.80 4.09
C ALA A 30 21.76 -2.22 2.72
N GLN A 31 21.13 -2.72 1.65
CA GLN A 31 21.31 -2.17 0.30
C GLN A 31 20.81 -0.72 0.18
N LEU A 32 19.66 -0.37 0.78
CA LEU A 32 19.18 1.01 0.84
C LEU A 32 20.20 1.90 1.57
N LEU A 33 20.63 1.48 2.76
CA LEU A 33 21.55 2.26 3.59
C LEU A 33 22.94 2.43 2.94
N CYS A 34 23.49 1.40 2.31
CA CYS A 34 24.73 1.54 1.51
C CYS A 34 24.51 2.49 0.33
N ASN A 35 23.34 2.47 -0.30
CA ASN A 35 23.00 3.40 -1.38
C ASN A 35 22.88 4.86 -0.91
N VAL A 36 22.59 5.11 0.37
CA VAL A 36 22.69 6.46 0.97
C VAL A 36 24.15 6.89 0.99
N HIS A 37 25.05 6.04 1.51
CA HIS A 37 26.51 6.30 1.50
C HIS A 37 27.06 6.59 0.09
N HIS A 38 26.69 5.79 -0.91
CA HIS A 38 27.08 6.03 -2.31
C HIS A 38 26.60 7.39 -2.85
N ARG A 39 25.46 7.89 -2.37
CA ARG A 39 24.90 9.19 -2.80
C ARG A 39 25.50 10.37 -2.06
N MET A 40 26.01 10.13 -0.85
CA MET A 40 26.77 11.11 -0.09
C MET A 40 28.25 11.14 -0.49
N GLU A 41 28.60 10.41 -1.57
CA GLU A 41 29.95 10.39 -2.15
C GLU A 41 31.04 9.95 -1.14
N GLU A 42 30.66 9.04 -0.24
CA GLU A 42 31.59 8.43 0.71
C GLU A 42 32.64 7.55 0.00
N PRO A 43 33.85 7.35 0.56
CA PRO A 43 34.90 6.56 -0.05
C PRO A 43 34.42 5.14 -0.40
N LEU A 44 34.50 4.77 -1.67
CA LEU A 44 33.89 3.54 -2.19
C LEU A 44 34.41 2.27 -1.51
N GLU A 45 35.69 2.26 -1.12
CA GLU A 45 36.35 1.15 -0.46
C GLU A 45 35.79 0.88 0.95
N SER A 46 35.13 1.86 1.55
CA SER A 46 34.52 1.76 2.88
C SER A 46 33.10 1.20 2.85
N ILE A 47 32.38 1.34 1.73
CA ILE A 47 30.95 1.00 1.64
C ILE A 47 30.77 -0.50 1.40
N PRO A 48 30.18 -1.27 2.34
CA PRO A 48 30.22 -2.74 2.27
C PRO A 48 29.50 -3.34 1.05
N TYR A 49 28.39 -2.75 0.60
CA TYR A 49 27.66 -3.20 -0.58
C TYR A 49 27.79 -2.23 -1.74
N LYS A 50 27.90 -2.79 -2.95
CA LYS A 50 27.91 -2.04 -4.22
C LYS A 50 26.60 -1.30 -4.43
N TYR A 51 26.68 -0.19 -5.16
CA TYR A 51 25.52 0.59 -5.58
C TYR A 51 24.49 -0.28 -6.33
N THR A 52 23.23 -0.18 -5.94
CA THR A 52 22.10 -0.83 -6.64
C THR A 52 21.19 0.19 -7.32
N ARG A 53 20.93 0.01 -8.62
CA ARG A 53 20.00 0.89 -9.37
C ARG A 53 18.56 0.76 -8.88
N SER A 54 18.20 -0.36 -8.26
CA SER A 54 16.86 -0.60 -7.73
C SER A 54 16.50 0.29 -6.54
N ALA A 55 17.50 0.89 -5.89
CA ALA A 55 17.32 1.93 -4.88
C ALA A 55 17.71 3.31 -5.44
N GLY A 56 17.11 3.66 -6.58
CA GLY A 56 17.26 4.96 -7.24
C GLY A 56 16.65 6.13 -6.46
N PRO A 57 16.94 7.38 -6.84
CA PRO A 57 16.49 8.58 -6.11
C PRO A 57 14.97 8.78 -6.14
N SER A 58 14.25 8.18 -7.09
CA SER A 58 12.79 8.23 -7.14
C SER A 58 12.09 7.18 -6.27
N LEU A 59 12.84 6.24 -5.68
CA LEU A 59 12.28 5.23 -4.80
C LEU A 59 11.86 5.88 -3.47
N ALA A 60 10.62 5.66 -3.04
CA ALA A 60 10.05 6.28 -1.84
C ALA A 60 10.92 6.12 -0.57
N PRO A 61 11.33 4.89 -0.15
CA PRO A 61 12.22 4.74 0.99
C PRO A 61 13.59 5.39 0.78
N MET A 62 14.13 5.44 -0.44
CA MET A 62 15.39 6.15 -0.70
C MET A 62 15.24 7.65 -0.44
N ARG A 63 14.17 8.28 -0.94
CA ARG A 63 13.90 9.69 -0.65
C ARG A 63 13.76 9.95 0.85
N TRP A 64 13.03 9.08 1.56
CA TRP A 64 12.84 9.21 3.00
C TRP A 64 14.17 9.12 3.77
N LEU A 65 15.00 8.10 3.47
CA LEU A 65 16.30 7.93 4.11
C LEU A 65 17.27 9.10 3.83
N MET A 66 17.20 9.69 2.64
CA MET A 66 18.00 10.87 2.27
C MET A 66 17.47 12.19 2.86
N THR A 67 16.31 12.19 3.52
CA THR A 67 15.70 13.40 4.08
C THR A 67 16.29 13.78 5.44
N SER A 68 16.64 12.79 6.27
CA SER A 68 17.13 13.02 7.63
C SER A 68 18.03 11.89 8.10
N LEU A 69 19.07 12.24 8.86
CA LEU A 69 19.95 11.30 9.53
C LEU A 69 19.18 10.40 10.51
N ASP A 70 18.14 10.92 11.17
CA ASP A 70 17.31 10.12 12.07
C ASP A 70 16.48 9.06 11.32
N ASN A 71 16.07 9.32 10.07
CA ASN A 71 15.42 8.30 9.23
C ASN A 71 16.42 7.17 8.89
N TYR A 72 17.67 7.54 8.59
CA TYR A 72 18.76 6.59 8.36
C TYR A 72 19.01 5.73 9.62
N ARG A 73 19.15 6.37 10.79
CA ARG A 73 19.36 5.69 12.07
C ARG A 73 18.22 4.74 12.42
N TRP A 74 16.97 5.16 12.20
CA TRP A 74 15.78 4.31 12.40
C TRP A 74 15.89 3.05 11.55
N ALA A 75 16.25 3.17 10.26
CA ALA A 75 16.38 2.03 9.37
C ALA A 75 17.57 1.12 9.73
N CYS A 76 18.68 1.66 10.25
CA CYS A 76 19.77 0.86 10.81
C CYS A 76 19.28 0.01 11.99
N ARG A 77 18.57 0.60 12.96
CA ARG A 77 18.03 -0.11 14.12
C ARG A 77 17.01 -1.18 13.72
N MET A 78 16.05 -0.82 12.87
CA MET A 78 15.04 -1.75 12.36
C MET A 78 15.68 -2.92 11.58
N GLY A 79 16.70 -2.66 10.77
CA GLY A 79 17.46 -3.70 10.07
C GLY A 79 18.17 -4.68 11.02
N LEU A 80 18.70 -4.19 12.14
CA LEU A 80 19.30 -5.04 13.18
C LEU A 80 18.24 -5.88 13.90
N HIS A 81 17.08 -5.31 14.25
CA HIS A 81 15.98 -6.10 14.81
C HIS A 81 15.44 -7.14 13.81
N LEU A 82 15.43 -6.85 12.50
CA LEU A 82 15.13 -7.87 11.49
C LEU A 82 16.18 -9.00 11.46
N SER A 83 17.45 -8.70 11.75
CA SER A 83 18.52 -9.70 11.82
C SER A 83 18.37 -10.59 13.07
N GLU A 84 17.93 -10.01 14.18
CA GLU A 84 17.55 -10.74 15.39
C GLU A 84 16.33 -11.64 15.13
N GLU A 85 15.27 -11.11 14.52
CA GLU A 85 14.10 -11.90 14.12
C GLU A 85 14.48 -13.02 13.14
N TYR A 86 15.44 -12.79 12.24
CA TYR A 86 15.96 -13.86 11.38
C TYR A 86 16.60 -14.98 12.21
N THR A 87 17.47 -14.62 13.15
CA THR A 87 18.15 -15.57 14.04
C THR A 87 17.13 -16.36 14.85
N ASN A 88 16.16 -15.68 15.46
CA ASN A 88 15.12 -16.29 16.30
C ASN A 88 14.21 -17.24 15.51
N ARG A 89 13.83 -16.88 14.28
CA ARG A 89 12.85 -17.65 13.49
C ARG A 89 13.44 -18.74 12.62
N PHE A 90 14.72 -18.64 12.22
CA PHE A 90 15.32 -19.52 11.21
C PHE A 90 16.52 -20.31 11.74
N GLY A 91 16.36 -20.86 12.96
CA GLY A 91 17.27 -21.87 13.49
C GLY A 91 18.54 -21.33 14.15
N GLY A 92 18.49 -20.13 14.72
CA GLY A 92 19.57 -19.57 15.55
C GLY A 92 20.79 -19.08 14.77
N LYS A 93 20.70 -19.00 13.43
CA LYS A 93 21.82 -18.56 12.58
C LYS A 93 21.80 -17.06 12.39
N THR A 94 22.96 -16.43 12.56
CA THR A 94 23.18 -15.02 12.22
C THR A 94 23.04 -14.80 10.72
N HIS A 95 22.27 -13.78 10.32
CA HIS A 95 22.18 -13.39 8.92
C HIS A 95 23.50 -12.76 8.46
N LYS A 96 24.05 -13.17 7.31
CA LYS A 96 25.36 -12.65 6.82
C LYS A 96 25.41 -11.13 6.69
N THR A 97 24.28 -10.51 6.36
CA THR A 97 24.14 -9.05 6.22
C THR A 97 24.11 -8.30 7.56
N GLN A 98 23.98 -8.99 8.70
CA GLN A 98 23.99 -8.34 10.01
C GLN A 98 25.27 -7.52 10.23
N ALA A 99 26.44 -8.06 9.86
CA ALA A 99 27.71 -7.34 9.96
C ALA A 99 27.73 -6.03 9.13
N VAL A 100 27.02 -6.00 8.00
CA VAL A 100 26.89 -4.77 7.19
C VAL A 100 26.01 -3.75 7.90
N LEU A 101 24.92 -4.19 8.54
CA LEU A 101 24.04 -3.30 9.31
C LEU A 101 24.73 -2.77 10.57
N GLU A 102 25.57 -3.58 11.22
CA GLU A 102 26.41 -3.15 12.34
C GLU A 102 27.41 -2.09 11.89
N TRP A 103 28.07 -2.28 10.74
CA TRP A 103 28.93 -1.26 10.14
C TRP A 103 28.16 0.03 9.84
N LEU A 104 26.99 -0.06 9.21
CA LEU A 104 26.15 1.10 8.87
C LEU A 104 25.68 1.86 10.11
N LYS A 105 25.39 1.17 11.22
CA LYS A 105 24.99 1.80 12.48
C LYS A 105 26.10 2.68 13.08
N VAL A 106 27.36 2.32 12.92
CA VAL A 106 28.51 3.05 13.50
C VAL A 106 29.23 3.96 12.51
N ASN A 107 28.87 3.90 11.22
CA ASN A 107 29.39 4.75 10.16
C ASN A 107 28.23 5.52 9.53
N GLU A 108 27.91 6.68 10.11
CA GLU A 108 26.89 7.57 9.58
C GLU A 108 27.39 8.30 8.33
N PRO A 109 26.54 8.50 7.31
CA PRO A 109 26.94 9.18 6.08
C PRO A 109 27.17 10.68 6.37
N ARG A 110 28.32 11.22 5.93
CA ARG A 110 28.63 12.64 6.13
C ARG A 110 27.73 13.51 5.27
N GLY A 111 27.31 14.65 5.81
CA GLY A 111 26.50 15.64 5.11
C GLY A 111 25.01 15.34 5.06
N LEU A 112 24.54 14.20 5.58
CA LEU A 112 23.11 13.98 5.75
C LEU A 112 22.62 14.83 6.93
N GLN A 113 21.63 15.68 6.70
CA GLN A 113 21.17 16.62 7.73
C GLN A 113 20.42 15.87 8.84
N ASP A 114 20.65 16.28 10.08
CA ASP A 114 19.90 15.78 11.23
C ASP A 114 18.75 16.76 11.53
N ILE A 115 17.56 16.43 11.03
CA ILE A 115 16.35 17.25 11.19
C ILE A 115 15.25 16.51 11.97
N GLY A 116 15.62 15.43 12.67
CA GLY A 116 14.68 14.54 13.35
C GLY A 116 13.98 13.56 12.40
N ILE A 117 13.20 12.64 12.98
CA ILE A 117 12.41 11.68 12.21
C ILE A 117 11.36 12.41 11.36
N THR A 118 11.24 12.05 10.08
CA THR A 118 10.20 12.58 9.19
C THR A 118 9.21 11.48 8.80
N THR A 119 8.05 11.86 8.25
CA THR A 119 7.02 10.88 7.87
C THR A 119 7.52 9.89 6.81
N PRO A 120 7.49 8.57 7.08
CA PRO A 120 7.91 7.55 6.12
C PRO A 120 7.17 7.63 4.79
N LEU A 121 7.90 7.46 3.69
CA LEU A 121 7.32 7.40 2.35
C LEU A 121 7.08 5.95 1.91
N CYS A 122 5.85 5.69 1.48
CA CYS A 122 5.39 4.34 1.12
C CYS A 122 5.79 3.93 -0.31
N ALA A 123 6.57 2.85 -0.44
CA ALA A 123 6.81 2.17 -1.73
C ALA A 123 5.75 1.08 -1.98
N MET A 124 4.56 1.50 -2.41
CA MET A 124 3.44 0.61 -2.71
C MET A 124 2.52 1.22 -3.78
N PRO A 125 1.66 0.41 -4.43
CA PRO A 125 0.57 0.90 -5.27
C PRO A 125 -0.33 1.91 -4.56
N GLU A 126 -0.88 2.86 -5.31
CA GLU A 126 -1.65 4.01 -4.77
C GLU A 126 -2.91 3.56 -4.03
N GLU A 127 -3.53 2.49 -4.49
CA GLU A 127 -4.71 1.85 -3.88
C GLU A 127 -4.54 1.42 -2.43
N TYR A 128 -3.31 1.22 -1.97
CA TYR A 128 -3.02 0.81 -0.59
C TYR A 128 -2.64 1.99 0.31
N LYS A 129 -2.43 3.18 -0.25
CA LYS A 129 -2.01 4.34 0.51
C LYS A 129 -3.20 4.98 1.23
N ILE A 130 -2.98 5.28 2.49
CA ILE A 130 -3.86 6.07 3.34
C ILE A 130 -3.14 7.39 3.58
N GLU A 131 -3.85 8.49 3.33
CA GLU A 131 -3.31 9.84 3.45
C GLU A 131 -2.83 10.10 4.88
N ASN A 132 -1.60 10.61 5.02
CA ASN A 132 -0.96 10.93 6.29
C ASN A 132 -0.78 9.76 7.28
N ASP A 133 -0.95 8.50 6.84
CA ASP A 133 -0.79 7.33 7.71
C ASP A 133 0.01 6.21 7.01
N PRO A 134 1.36 6.28 7.07
CA PRO A 134 2.20 5.27 6.43
C PRO A 134 2.07 3.89 7.09
N ILE A 135 1.79 3.82 8.39
CA ILE A 135 1.61 2.54 9.11
C ILE A 135 0.35 1.85 8.62
N ALA A 136 -0.78 2.56 8.60
CA ALA A 136 -2.02 2.00 8.09
C ALA A 136 -1.88 1.62 6.60
N SER A 137 -1.16 2.42 5.80
CA SER A 137 -0.86 2.11 4.40
C SER A 137 -0.11 0.78 4.26
N TYR A 138 0.98 0.58 5.03
CA TYR A 138 1.76 -0.65 4.98
C TYR A 138 1.02 -1.87 5.54
N ARG A 139 0.24 -1.69 6.62
CA ARG A 139 -0.61 -2.74 7.18
C ARG A 139 -1.71 -3.15 6.20
N GLN A 140 -2.36 -2.18 5.54
CA GLN A 140 -3.31 -2.42 4.45
C GLN A 140 -2.63 -3.17 3.30
N TYR A 141 -1.44 -2.75 2.89
CA TYR A 141 -0.70 -3.45 1.84
C TYR A 141 -0.39 -4.91 2.22
N TYR A 142 -0.04 -5.18 3.49
CA TYR A 142 0.14 -6.55 3.98
C TYR A 142 -1.16 -7.36 3.93
N VAL A 143 -2.26 -6.82 4.44
CA VAL A 143 -3.56 -7.50 4.50
C VAL A 143 -4.08 -7.83 3.10
N TYR A 144 -4.03 -6.88 2.17
CA TYR A 144 -4.69 -7.03 0.88
C TYR A 144 -3.79 -7.68 -0.18
N ASP A 145 -2.48 -7.44 -0.15
CA ASP A 145 -1.57 -7.95 -1.19
C ASP A 145 -0.77 -9.16 -0.74
N LYS A 146 -0.42 -9.22 0.56
CA LYS A 146 0.53 -10.21 1.08
C LYS A 146 -0.14 -11.39 1.80
N HIS A 147 -1.45 -11.33 2.07
CA HIS A 147 -2.15 -12.36 2.85
C HIS A 147 -2.05 -13.77 2.28
N ARG A 148 -1.90 -13.89 0.97
CA ARG A 148 -1.79 -15.20 0.29
C ARG A 148 -0.57 -16.01 0.71
N PHE A 149 0.47 -15.37 1.24
CA PHE A 149 1.70 -16.04 1.67
C PHE A 149 2.21 -15.58 3.04
N ALA A 150 1.64 -14.52 3.62
CA ALA A 150 2.09 -13.98 4.87
C ALA A 150 1.79 -14.99 6.00
N ALA A 151 2.86 -15.45 6.63
CA ALA A 151 2.84 -16.35 7.77
C ALA A 151 3.85 -15.87 8.81
N TRP A 152 3.54 -16.13 10.08
CA TRP A 152 4.36 -15.81 11.24
C TRP A 152 4.55 -17.09 12.08
N PRO A 153 5.50 -17.12 13.02
CA PRO A 153 5.52 -18.14 14.05
C PRO A 153 4.21 -18.14 14.84
N GLU A 154 3.92 -19.25 15.50
CA GLU A 154 2.73 -19.40 16.33
C GLU A 154 2.65 -18.28 17.38
N GLY A 155 1.45 -17.70 17.55
CA GLY A 155 1.21 -16.59 18.48
C GLY A 155 1.75 -15.22 18.05
N MET A 156 2.56 -15.12 17.00
CA MET A 156 3.18 -13.85 16.58
C MET A 156 2.42 -13.09 15.49
N THR A 157 1.34 -13.67 14.94
CA THR A 157 0.55 -12.99 13.91
C THR A 157 -0.02 -11.68 14.47
N PRO A 158 0.27 -10.52 13.83
CA PRO A 158 -0.20 -9.24 14.34
C PRO A 158 -1.73 -9.14 14.35
N ARG A 159 -2.31 -8.59 15.42
CA ARG A 159 -3.77 -8.43 15.56
C ARG A 159 -4.41 -7.67 14.39
N TRP A 160 -3.73 -6.62 13.90
CA TRP A 160 -4.21 -5.84 12.76
C TRP A 160 -4.30 -6.68 11.49
N PHE A 161 -3.40 -7.65 11.31
CA PHE A 161 -3.39 -8.52 10.15
C PHE A 161 -4.55 -9.52 10.20
N SER A 162 -4.73 -10.22 11.33
CA SER A 162 -5.83 -11.18 11.52
C SER A 162 -7.19 -10.51 11.31
N LYS A 163 -7.43 -9.36 11.95
CA LYS A 163 -8.68 -8.59 11.77
C LYS A 163 -8.89 -8.17 10.32
N GLY A 164 -7.84 -7.67 9.65
CA GLY A 164 -7.94 -7.28 8.25
C GLY A 164 -8.27 -8.44 7.32
N VAL A 165 -7.69 -9.62 7.57
CA VAL A 165 -7.98 -10.84 6.79
C VAL A 165 -9.42 -11.35 7.04
N GLU A 166 -9.92 -11.28 8.27
CA GLU A 166 -11.33 -11.59 8.57
C GLU A 166 -12.28 -10.65 7.84
N GLU A 167 -11.96 -9.35 7.82
CA GLU A 167 -12.75 -8.37 7.07
C GLU A 167 -12.74 -8.65 5.56
N LEU A 168 -11.59 -9.01 5.01
CA LEU A 168 -11.45 -9.44 3.62
C LEU A 168 -12.37 -10.62 3.28
N LYS A 169 -12.43 -11.63 4.17
CA LYS A 169 -13.32 -12.79 4.02
C LYS A 169 -14.78 -12.37 4.08
N ARG A 170 -15.16 -11.56 5.07
CA ARG A 170 -16.54 -11.04 5.24
C ARG A 170 -17.02 -10.26 4.02
N LYS A 171 -16.13 -9.53 3.35
CA LYS A 171 -16.42 -8.77 2.12
C LYS A 171 -16.42 -9.65 0.85
N GLY A 172 -16.10 -10.94 0.93
CA GLY A 172 -15.95 -11.82 -0.24
C GLY A 172 -14.74 -11.49 -1.11
N LEU A 173 -13.77 -10.75 -0.56
CA LEU A 173 -12.60 -10.24 -1.28
C LEU A 173 -11.36 -11.12 -1.10
N TYR A 174 -11.35 -12.05 -0.15
CA TYR A 174 -10.18 -12.86 0.19
C TYR A 174 -9.50 -13.53 -1.03
N ASN A 175 -10.28 -14.13 -1.93
CA ASN A 175 -9.77 -14.73 -3.17
C ASN A 175 -9.73 -13.76 -4.35
N ASN A 176 -10.38 -12.60 -4.21
CA ASN A 176 -10.71 -11.66 -5.28
C ASN A 176 -10.15 -10.25 -5.01
N VAL A 177 -9.00 -10.13 -4.35
CA VAL A 177 -8.50 -8.81 -3.93
C VAL A 177 -8.22 -7.88 -5.12
N GLU A 178 -7.87 -8.43 -6.28
CA GLU A 178 -7.76 -7.66 -7.54
C GLU A 178 -9.06 -6.94 -7.93
N ILE A 179 -10.21 -7.38 -7.42
CA ILE A 179 -11.52 -6.72 -7.61
C ILE A 179 -11.68 -5.54 -6.66
N ALA A 180 -11.17 -5.65 -5.42
CA ALA A 180 -11.20 -4.57 -4.44
C ALA A 180 -10.29 -3.42 -4.86
N TYR A 181 -9.11 -3.75 -5.37
CA TYR A 181 -8.08 -2.79 -5.76
C TYR A 181 -7.47 -3.17 -7.12
N PRO A 182 -8.20 -2.89 -8.21
CA PRO A 182 -7.72 -3.22 -9.54
C PRO A 182 -6.55 -2.30 -9.93
N THR A 183 -5.50 -2.91 -10.50
CA THR A 183 -4.42 -2.19 -11.19
C THR A 183 -4.98 -1.27 -12.27
N LYS A 184 -4.20 -0.31 -12.77
CA LYS A 184 -4.62 0.60 -13.87
C LYS A 184 -5.19 -0.17 -15.07
N ASN A 185 -4.55 -1.26 -15.48
CA ASN A 185 -5.00 -2.09 -16.59
C ASN A 185 -6.28 -2.87 -16.25
N GLN A 186 -6.41 -3.39 -15.02
CA GLN A 186 -7.64 -4.02 -14.56
C GLN A 186 -8.80 -3.02 -14.47
N LYS A 187 -8.56 -1.79 -13.99
CA LYS A 187 -9.52 -0.68 -13.96
C LYS A 187 -10.04 -0.41 -15.37
N GLN A 188 -9.14 -0.26 -16.34
CA GLN A 188 -9.51 -0.07 -17.75
C GLN A 188 -10.34 -1.23 -18.30
N ARG A 189 -9.96 -2.48 -18.02
CA ARG A 189 -10.72 -3.68 -18.44
C ARG A 189 -12.10 -3.76 -17.78
N ILE A 190 -12.22 -3.40 -16.50
CA ILE A 190 -13.49 -3.37 -15.75
C ILE A 190 -14.42 -2.30 -16.34
N VAL A 191 -13.90 -1.10 -16.61
CA VAL A 191 -14.65 -0.01 -17.25
C VAL A 191 -15.13 -0.43 -18.64
N ALA A 192 -14.25 -1.00 -19.47
CA ALA A 192 -14.60 -1.48 -20.80
C ALA A 192 -15.70 -2.56 -20.77
N LYS A 193 -15.62 -3.52 -19.84
CA LYS A 193 -16.67 -4.53 -19.63
C LYS A 193 -18.01 -3.92 -19.22
N ARG A 194 -18.01 -2.91 -18.34
CA ARG A 194 -19.25 -2.19 -17.93
C ARG A 194 -19.88 -1.44 -19.09
N VAL A 195 -19.08 -0.73 -19.89
CA VAL A 195 -19.56 -0.03 -21.11
C VAL A 195 -20.16 -1.03 -22.10
N LYS A 196 -19.48 -2.16 -22.37
CA LYS A 196 -20.00 -3.21 -23.25
C LYS A 196 -21.35 -3.79 -22.78
N ARG A 197 -21.48 -4.09 -21.48
CA ARG A 197 -22.75 -4.55 -20.89
C ARG A 197 -23.86 -3.50 -20.98
N ARG A 198 -23.54 -2.22 -20.74
CA ARG A 198 -24.50 -1.13 -20.86
C ARG A 198 -25.02 -1.03 -22.30
N ASN A 199 -24.13 -1.12 -23.29
CA ASN A 199 -24.50 -1.02 -24.71
C ASN A 199 -25.41 -2.19 -25.13
N LEU A 200 -25.08 -3.42 -24.75
CA LEU A 200 -25.92 -4.61 -25.01
C LEU A 200 -27.35 -4.46 -24.43
N ASN A 201 -27.48 -3.94 -23.21
CA ASN A 201 -28.79 -3.70 -22.60
C ASN A 201 -29.60 -2.57 -23.26
N THR A 202 -28.95 -1.67 -24.00
CA THR A 202 -29.64 -0.60 -24.78
C THR A 202 -30.14 -1.11 -26.12
N GLU A 203 -29.47 -2.09 -26.73
CA GLU A 203 -29.89 -2.70 -28.01
C GLU A 203 -31.06 -3.69 -27.83
N GLU A 204 -31.21 -4.30 -26.65
CA GLU A 204 -32.28 -5.25 -26.35
C GLU A 204 -33.62 -4.62 -25.90
N LYS A 205 -33.74 -3.29 -25.78
CA LYS A 205 -35.06 -2.66 -25.53
C LYS A 205 -35.80 -2.48 -26.86
N PRO A 206 -36.85 -3.28 -27.17
CA PRO A 206 -37.64 -3.04 -28.37
C PRO A 206 -38.34 -1.69 -28.23
N ARG A 207 -38.20 -0.83 -29.25
CA ARG A 207 -38.97 0.42 -29.36
C ARG A 207 -40.45 0.05 -29.32
N GLY A 208 -41.12 0.38 -28.22
CA GLY A 208 -42.55 0.15 -28.04
C GLY A 208 -43.32 0.71 -29.23
N VAL A 209 -44.09 -0.18 -29.87
CA VAL A 209 -44.99 0.11 -30.97
C VAL A 209 -45.99 1.18 -30.55
N LEU A 210 -45.95 2.34 -31.20
CA LEU A 210 -46.99 3.36 -31.17
C LEU A 210 -48.31 2.75 -31.67
N LYS A 211 -49.25 2.44 -30.77
CA LYS A 211 -50.65 2.14 -31.15
C LYS A 211 -51.40 3.44 -31.40
N ARG A 212 -51.90 3.62 -32.63
CA ARG A 212 -52.90 4.62 -33.05
C ARG A 212 -54.32 4.05 -32.90
N GLY A 213 -55.30 4.94 -32.71
CA GLY A 213 -56.77 4.71 -32.74
C GLY A 213 -57.41 4.64 -31.34
N ALA A 214 -58.57 5.21 -31.02
CA ALA A 214 -59.65 5.81 -31.81
C ALA A 214 -60.50 6.78 -30.94
N GLU A 215 -61.29 7.61 -31.63
CA GLU A 215 -62.45 8.46 -31.22
C GLU A 215 -63.47 7.73 -30.30
N ALA A 216 -64.44 8.31 -29.59
CA ALA A 216 -64.97 9.63 -29.23
C ALA A 216 -65.98 9.41 -28.08
N VAL A 217 -66.43 10.46 -27.37
CA VAL A 217 -67.85 10.77 -27.05
C VAL A 217 -67.93 11.84 -25.95
N ARG A 218 -68.83 12.80 -26.21
CA ARG A 218 -69.17 14.01 -25.45
C ARG A 218 -69.79 13.71 -24.09
N THR A 219 -69.53 14.57 -23.10
CA THR A 219 -70.55 15.22 -22.24
C THR A 219 -69.94 16.45 -21.55
N THR A 220 -70.51 17.63 -21.81
CA THR A 220 -70.49 18.83 -20.93
C THR A 220 -71.90 18.95 -20.28
N PRO A 221 -72.26 19.96 -19.48
CA PRO A 221 -71.50 21.01 -18.78
C PRO A 221 -71.93 21.27 -17.30
N THR A 222 -71.12 21.96 -16.48
CA THR A 222 -71.51 23.07 -15.54
C THR A 222 -70.27 23.48 -14.71
N ARG A 223 -69.65 24.65 -14.92
CA ARG A 223 -69.92 26.02 -14.40
C ARG A 223 -69.78 26.16 -12.86
N ALA A 224 -68.70 26.81 -12.40
CA ALA A 224 -68.72 28.11 -11.67
C ALA A 224 -67.38 28.42 -10.94
N SER A 225 -66.89 29.65 -11.13
CA SER A 225 -66.18 30.58 -10.20
C SER A 225 -65.20 30.04 -9.13
N GLY A 226 -64.01 30.62 -8.89
CA GLY A 226 -63.43 31.89 -9.28
C GLY A 226 -62.15 32.20 -8.48
N LYS A 227 -61.46 33.26 -8.91
CA LYS A 227 -60.46 34.11 -8.19
C LYS A 227 -59.15 33.48 -7.66
N ARG A 228 -58.10 33.58 -8.49
CA ARG A 228 -56.92 34.47 -8.35
C ARG A 228 -56.49 34.88 -6.92
N ILE A 229 -55.24 34.54 -6.53
CA ILE A 229 -54.09 35.45 -6.17
C ILE A 229 -53.08 34.73 -5.23
N LYS A 230 -51.80 34.67 -5.65
CA LYS A 230 -50.55 34.41 -4.88
C LYS A 230 -50.10 35.69 -4.12
N PRO A 231 -48.96 35.84 -3.41
CA PRO A 231 -47.88 34.89 -3.06
C PRO A 231 -47.39 34.96 -1.58
N LEU A 232 -46.64 33.94 -1.14
CA LEU A 232 -45.23 34.01 -0.69
C LEU A 232 -44.75 32.57 -0.44
#